data_AF-A0A021VPQ9-F1
#
_entry.id   AF-A0A021VPQ9-F1
#
_cell.length_a   1.000
_cell.length_b   1.000
_cell.length_c   1.000
_cell.angle_alpha   90.00
_cell.angle_beta   90.00
_cell.angle_gamma   90.00
#
_symmetry.space_group_name_H-M   'P 1'
#
loop_
_entity.id
_entity.type
_entity.pdbx_description
1 polymer ?
#
loop_
_entity_poly.entity_id
_entity_poly.type
_entity_poly.pdbx_seq_one_letter_code
_entity_poly.pdbx_strand_id
1 'polypeptide(L)'
;MFSGPPYAGTTVGLGTRHRKEEQLGPPFARILRARVRTPPGLDTDQFGAFTGEVPRTVAPLAAARGKARLAMQVTGLPLGLASEASYGPLAAVGVPGHEELLIFLDDELGIEVVEVTRSLSMPGAALRARTADDAVDRYLAGLGWPDQAVVVVPAQGDRGAAVAKGITDRDRLAAAVGAAARVSADGHALLQPDLRAHR
;
A
#
# COMPACT_ATOMS: atom_id res chain seq x y z
N MET A 1 6.98 29.74 -31.04
CA MET A 1 5.79 29.61 -30.19
C MET A 1 6.09 28.47 -29.22
N PHE A 2 6.34 28.75 -27.94
CA PHE A 2 6.54 27.67 -26.98
C PHE A 2 5.17 27.03 -26.74
N SER A 3 4.93 25.89 -27.37
CA SER A 3 3.81 25.03 -27.01
C SER A 3 3.91 24.75 -25.51
N GLY A 4 2.82 24.90 -24.78
CA GLY A 4 2.79 24.54 -23.36
C GLY A 4 3.18 23.08 -23.15
N PRO A 5 3.40 22.64 -21.90
CA PRO A 5 3.67 21.23 -21.64
C PRO A 5 2.54 20.37 -22.24
N PRO A 6 2.85 19.21 -22.84
CA PRO A 6 1.93 18.45 -23.70
C PRO A 6 0.64 18.00 -23.00
N TYR A 7 0.66 17.90 -21.67
CA TYR A 7 -0.49 17.51 -20.85
C TYR A 7 -1.19 18.68 -20.15
N ALA A 8 -0.90 19.93 -20.55
CA ALA A 8 -1.49 21.09 -19.91
C ALA A 8 -3.03 21.07 -20.03
N GLY A 9 -3.71 21.13 -18.88
CA GLY A 9 -5.17 21.14 -18.81
C GLY A 9 -5.83 19.77 -18.87
N THR A 10 -5.08 18.69 -19.09
CA THR A 10 -5.62 17.33 -19.12
C THR A 10 -5.97 16.83 -17.72
N THR A 11 -6.76 15.75 -17.68
CA THR A 11 -7.09 15.02 -16.44
C THR A 11 -6.65 13.57 -16.59
N VAL A 12 -6.00 13.04 -15.55
CA VAL A 12 -5.46 11.68 -15.48
C VAL A 12 -6.25 10.89 -14.44
N GLY A 13 -6.80 9.74 -14.84
CA GLY A 13 -7.53 8.85 -13.93
C GLY A 13 -6.58 8.05 -13.04
N LEU A 14 -6.74 8.15 -11.72
CA LEU A 14 -5.90 7.47 -10.73
C LEU A 14 -6.51 6.13 -10.28
N GLY A 15 -5.86 5.04 -10.65
CA GLY A 15 -6.21 3.65 -10.34
C GLY A 15 -5.80 3.18 -8.95
N THR A 16 -5.79 4.03 -7.94
CA THR A 16 -5.32 3.60 -6.60
C THR A 16 -6.27 4.04 -5.51
N ARG A 17 -6.45 3.18 -4.51
CA ARG A 17 -7.25 3.50 -3.32
C ARG A 17 -6.47 4.34 -2.31
N HIS A 18 -7.23 5.14 -1.56
CA HIS A 18 -6.83 5.96 -0.42
C HIS A 18 -5.80 7.06 -0.72
N ARG A 19 -6.27 8.32 -0.82
CA ARG A 19 -5.52 9.60 -0.67
C ARG A 19 -4.18 9.77 -1.42
N LYS A 20 -3.78 8.82 -2.28
CA LYS A 20 -2.61 8.92 -3.15
C LYS A 20 -2.69 10.09 -4.12
N GLU A 21 -3.88 10.61 -4.38
CA GLU A 21 -4.08 11.87 -5.10
C GLU A 21 -3.38 13.05 -4.41
N GLU A 22 -3.31 13.07 -3.07
CA GLU A 22 -2.61 14.10 -2.30
C GLU A 22 -1.08 14.05 -2.52
N GLN A 23 -0.54 12.85 -2.79
CA GLN A 23 0.89 12.63 -3.04
C GLN A 23 1.25 12.80 -4.52
N LEU A 24 0.43 12.28 -5.43
CA LEU A 24 0.69 12.24 -6.87
C LEU A 24 0.18 13.49 -7.61
N GLY A 25 -0.83 14.17 -7.09
CA GLY A 25 -1.41 15.36 -7.71
C GLY A 25 -0.45 16.55 -7.83
N PRO A 26 0.26 16.96 -6.75
CA PRO A 26 1.16 18.11 -6.78
C PRO A 26 2.26 18.06 -7.87
N PRO A 27 3.01 16.95 -8.08
CA PRO A 27 4.02 16.90 -9.14
C PRO A 27 3.39 16.97 -10.55
N PHE A 28 2.24 16.33 -10.79
CA PHE A 28 1.53 16.42 -12.07
C PHE A 28 1.04 17.84 -12.36
N ALA A 29 0.47 18.52 -11.37
CA ALA A 29 0.02 19.90 -11.51
C ALA A 29 1.18 20.87 -11.78
N ARG A 30 2.31 20.70 -11.07
CA ARG A 30 3.47 21.59 -11.17
C ARG A 30 4.25 21.42 -12.48
N ILE A 31 4.50 20.18 -12.90
CA ILE A 31 5.40 19.87 -14.03
C ILE A 31 4.60 19.75 -15.32
N LEU A 32 3.54 18.93 -15.31
CA LEU A 32 2.77 18.60 -16.51
C LEU A 32 1.59 19.55 -16.73
N ARG A 33 1.22 20.34 -15.71
CA ARG A 33 0.00 21.16 -15.68
C ARG A 33 -1.26 20.33 -15.89
N ALA A 34 -1.24 19.09 -15.42
CA ALA A 34 -2.34 18.13 -15.48
C ALA A 34 -2.99 17.96 -14.11
N ARG A 35 -4.25 17.52 -14.09
CA ARG A 35 -4.97 17.16 -12.87
C ARG A 35 -5.00 15.64 -12.72
N VAL A 36 -4.66 15.12 -11.54
CA VAL A 36 -4.85 13.71 -11.19
C VAL A 36 -6.17 13.59 -10.44
N ARG A 37 -7.01 12.61 -10.76
CA ARG A 37 -8.29 12.39 -10.07
C ARG A 37 -8.56 10.92 -9.83
N THR A 38 -8.98 10.60 -8.61
CA THR A 38 -9.44 9.25 -8.26
C THR A 38 -10.94 9.11 -8.59
N PRO A 39 -11.36 8.18 -9.47
CA PRO A 39 -12.79 7.96 -9.72
C PRO A 39 -13.49 7.42 -8.46
N PRO A 40 -14.74 7.87 -8.18
CA PRO A 40 -15.51 7.33 -7.07
C PRO A 40 -15.85 5.85 -7.30
N GLY A 41 -15.84 5.05 -6.22
CA GLY A 41 -16.25 3.64 -6.27
C GLY A 41 -15.26 2.69 -6.96
N LEU A 42 -14.01 3.11 -7.19
CA LEU A 42 -12.98 2.26 -7.80
C LEU A 42 -12.59 1.10 -6.87
N ASP A 43 -13.04 -0.11 -7.21
CA ASP A 43 -12.58 -1.32 -6.54
C ASP A 43 -11.26 -1.81 -7.13
N THR A 44 -10.13 -1.44 -6.51
CA THR A 44 -8.80 -1.92 -6.90
C THR A 44 -8.41 -3.23 -6.21
N ASP A 45 -9.18 -3.71 -5.24
CA ASP A 45 -8.84 -4.92 -4.48
C ASP A 45 -9.03 -6.17 -5.35
N GLN A 46 -9.77 -6.07 -6.46
CA GLN A 46 -9.86 -7.11 -7.50
C GLN A 46 -8.49 -7.49 -8.10
N PHE A 47 -7.47 -6.63 -7.98
CA PHE A 47 -6.10 -6.91 -8.43
C PHE A 47 -5.18 -7.42 -7.31
N GLY A 48 -5.75 -7.71 -6.13
CA GLY A 48 -5.04 -8.15 -4.92
C GLY A 48 -5.08 -7.08 -3.82
N ALA A 49 -5.41 -7.52 -2.59
CA ALA A 49 -5.49 -6.65 -1.42
C ALA A 49 -4.16 -6.67 -0.65
N PHE A 50 -3.75 -5.51 -0.13
CA PHE A 50 -2.54 -5.42 0.69
C PHE A 50 -2.61 -6.27 1.96
N THR A 51 -3.81 -6.45 2.51
CA THR A 51 -4.07 -7.24 3.72
C THR A 51 -4.08 -8.75 3.48
N GLY A 52 -3.89 -9.21 2.23
CA GLY A 52 -3.91 -10.63 1.87
C GLY A 52 -5.30 -11.26 1.81
N GLU A 53 -6.37 -10.48 2.03
CA GLU A 53 -7.76 -10.95 1.93
C GLU A 53 -8.11 -11.41 0.51
N VAL A 54 -7.58 -10.71 -0.51
CA VAL A 54 -7.62 -11.14 -1.91
C VAL A 54 -6.19 -11.53 -2.32
N PRO A 55 -5.95 -12.80 -2.66
CA PRO A 55 -4.65 -13.27 -3.11
C PRO A 55 -4.15 -12.48 -4.33
N ARG A 56 -2.86 -12.16 -4.35
CA ARG A 56 -2.21 -11.60 -5.54
C ARG A 56 -2.03 -12.70 -6.58
N THR A 57 -2.84 -12.67 -7.62
CA THR A 57 -2.81 -13.66 -8.73
C THR A 57 -1.99 -13.20 -9.93
N VAL A 58 -1.59 -11.92 -9.95
CA VAL A 58 -0.85 -11.30 -11.05
C VAL A 58 0.38 -10.55 -10.54
N ALA A 59 1.37 -10.38 -11.43
CA ALA A 59 2.59 -9.63 -11.11
C ALA A 59 2.28 -8.15 -10.78
N PRO A 60 3.09 -7.47 -9.93
CA PRO A 60 2.83 -6.09 -9.52
C PRO A 60 2.63 -5.11 -10.69
N LEU A 61 3.45 -5.19 -11.73
CA LEU A 61 3.27 -4.36 -12.93
C LEU A 61 1.94 -4.63 -13.64
N ALA A 62 1.51 -5.90 -13.72
CA ALA A 62 0.23 -6.26 -14.33
C ALA A 62 -0.95 -5.74 -13.49
N ALA A 63 -0.86 -5.82 -12.16
CA ALA A 63 -1.83 -5.22 -11.25
C ALA A 63 -1.92 -3.70 -11.43
N ALA A 64 -0.78 -3.01 -11.42
CA ALA A 64 -0.72 -1.55 -11.62
C ALA A 64 -1.32 -1.16 -12.98
N ARG A 65 -0.99 -1.89 -14.06
CA ARG A 65 -1.56 -1.64 -15.39
C ARG A 65 -3.08 -1.85 -15.39
N GLY A 66 -3.57 -2.94 -14.82
CA GLY A 66 -5.00 -3.22 -14.70
C GLY A 66 -5.73 -2.12 -13.91
N LYS A 67 -5.12 -1.64 -12.83
CA LYS A 67 -5.60 -0.52 -12.02
C LYS A 67 -5.70 0.79 -12.80
N ALA A 68 -4.65 1.18 -13.52
CA ALA A 68 -4.66 2.39 -14.36
C ALA A 68 -5.73 2.28 -15.46
N ARG A 69 -5.82 1.12 -16.13
CA ARG A 69 -6.83 0.83 -17.16
C ARG A 69 -8.26 0.90 -16.61
N LEU A 70 -8.50 0.36 -15.42
CA LEU A 70 -9.80 0.45 -14.77
C LEU A 70 -10.17 1.91 -14.48
N ALA A 71 -9.23 2.73 -14.01
CA ALA A 71 -9.50 4.15 -13.80
C ALA A 71 -9.83 4.89 -15.10
N MET A 72 -9.11 4.61 -16.18
CA MET A 72 -9.42 5.14 -17.52
C MET A 72 -10.83 4.73 -17.97
N GLN A 73 -11.19 3.45 -17.82
CA GLN A 73 -12.49 2.93 -18.20
C GLN A 73 -13.64 3.58 -17.40
N VAL A 74 -13.50 3.70 -16.08
CA VAL A 74 -14.53 4.28 -15.21
C VAL A 74 -14.70 5.78 -15.45
N THR A 75 -13.62 6.49 -15.75
CA THR A 75 -13.65 7.95 -15.97
C THR A 75 -13.94 8.36 -17.41
N GLY A 76 -13.75 7.45 -18.37
CA GLY A 76 -13.74 7.78 -19.81
C GLY A 76 -12.53 8.63 -20.23
N LEU A 77 -11.49 8.72 -19.40
CA LEU A 77 -10.28 9.51 -19.70
C LEU A 77 -9.27 8.67 -20.51
N PRO A 78 -8.55 9.29 -21.46
CA PRO A 78 -7.51 8.61 -22.24
C PRO A 78 -6.19 8.47 -21.49
N LEU A 79 -6.08 9.04 -20.27
CA LEU A 79 -4.87 9.05 -19.46
C LEU A 79 -5.11 8.31 -18.14
N GLY A 80 -4.23 7.36 -17.83
CA GLY A 80 -4.28 6.55 -16.62
C GLY A 80 -3.02 6.63 -15.78
N LEU A 81 -3.15 6.60 -14.46
CA LEU A 81 -2.05 6.54 -13.51
C LEU A 81 -2.36 5.50 -12.45
N ALA A 82 -1.40 4.66 -12.07
CA ALA A 82 -1.55 3.80 -10.90
C ALA A 82 -0.21 3.51 -10.24
N SER A 83 -0.25 3.13 -8.98
CA SER A 83 0.93 2.65 -8.25
C SER A 83 0.67 1.35 -7.51
N GLU A 84 1.72 0.57 -7.40
CA GLU A 84 1.78 -0.66 -6.60
C GLU A 84 2.98 -0.65 -5.68
N ALA A 85 2.79 -1.31 -4.53
CA ALA A 85 3.85 -1.50 -3.56
C ALA A 85 3.91 -2.97 -3.17
N SER A 86 5.13 -3.52 -3.13
CA SER A 86 5.36 -4.88 -2.70
C SER A 86 6.60 -4.99 -1.82
N TYR A 87 6.47 -5.80 -0.77
CA TYR A 87 7.59 -6.23 0.04
C TYR A 87 7.90 -7.68 -0.31
N GLY A 88 9.18 -7.99 -0.47
CA GLY A 88 9.61 -9.33 -0.83
C GLY A 88 11.00 -9.34 -1.48
N PRO A 89 11.40 -10.47 -2.06
CA PRO A 89 12.64 -10.55 -2.83
C PRO A 89 12.60 -9.57 -4.01
N LEU A 90 13.54 -8.62 -4.05
CA LEU A 90 13.65 -7.68 -5.16
C LEU A 90 14.07 -8.43 -6.43
N ALA A 91 13.30 -8.27 -7.52
CA ALA A 91 13.42 -9.09 -8.73
C ALA A 91 14.84 -9.14 -9.35
N ALA A 92 15.64 -8.08 -9.20
CA ALA A 92 16.99 -7.99 -9.77
C ALA A 92 18.09 -8.64 -8.92
N VAL A 93 17.89 -8.76 -7.61
CA VAL A 93 18.97 -9.08 -6.65
C VAL A 93 18.59 -10.18 -5.65
N GLY A 94 17.32 -10.57 -5.58
CA GLY A 94 16.82 -11.64 -4.71
C GLY A 94 16.83 -11.30 -3.21
N VAL A 95 17.37 -10.15 -2.80
CA VAL A 95 17.37 -9.72 -1.40
C VAL A 95 15.99 -9.16 -1.01
N PRO A 96 15.54 -9.38 0.25
CA PRO A 96 14.33 -8.73 0.75
C PRO A 96 14.43 -7.21 0.63
N GLY A 97 13.37 -6.60 0.12
CA GLY A 97 13.25 -5.16 0.01
C GLY A 97 11.83 -4.71 -0.25
N HIS A 98 11.68 -3.41 -0.37
CA HIS A 98 10.47 -2.73 -0.79
C HIS A 98 10.61 -2.29 -2.24
N GLU A 99 9.61 -2.60 -3.06
CA GLU A 99 9.50 -2.09 -4.42
C GLU A 99 8.23 -1.26 -4.55
N GLU A 100 8.39 -0.02 -4.99
CA GLU A 100 7.30 0.88 -5.37
C GLU A 100 7.32 1.07 -6.88
N LEU A 101 6.18 0.84 -7.51
CA LEU A 101 6.00 0.95 -8.95
C LEU A 101 4.94 2.02 -9.22
N LEU A 102 5.20 2.88 -10.20
CA LEU A 102 4.26 3.85 -10.75
C LEU A 102 4.15 3.60 -12.26
N ILE A 103 2.92 3.54 -12.79
CA ILE A 103 2.66 3.42 -14.22
C ILE A 103 1.78 4.56 -14.69
N PHE A 104 2.17 5.19 -15.79
CA PHE A 104 1.40 6.19 -16.52
C PHE A 104 1.08 5.69 -17.92
N LEU A 105 -0.18 5.84 -18.34
CA LEU A 105 -0.72 5.39 -19.61
C LEU A 105 -1.31 6.58 -20.37
N ASP A 106 -1.05 6.64 -21.67
CA ASP A 106 -1.65 7.59 -22.61
C ASP A 106 -2.07 6.82 -23.87
N ASP A 107 -3.38 6.70 -24.09
CA ASP A 107 -3.94 6.02 -25.26
C ASP A 107 -3.95 6.88 -26.53
N GLU A 108 -3.87 8.21 -26.39
CA GLU A 108 -3.83 9.12 -27.55
C GLU A 108 -2.45 9.06 -28.22
N LEU A 109 -1.39 8.98 -27.41
CA LEU A 109 -0.01 8.89 -27.90
C LEU A 109 0.53 7.45 -27.94
N GLY A 110 -0.21 6.48 -27.39
CA GLY A 110 0.23 5.09 -27.30
C GLY A 110 1.44 4.89 -26.37
N ILE A 111 1.53 5.69 -25.31
CA ILE A 111 2.67 5.72 -24.39
C ILE A 111 2.33 4.93 -23.12
N GLU A 112 3.28 4.10 -22.69
CA GLU A 112 3.31 3.49 -21.36
C GLU A 112 4.66 3.84 -20.70
N VAL A 113 4.60 4.56 -19.58
CA VAL A 113 5.79 4.87 -18.76
C VAL A 113 5.69 4.10 -17.46
N VAL A 114 6.74 3.35 -17.13
CA VAL A 114 6.85 2.59 -15.88
C VAL A 114 8.07 3.07 -15.12
N GLU A 115 7.85 3.52 -13.89
CA GLU A 115 8.91 3.91 -12.96
C GLU A 115 8.90 2.99 -11.75
N VAL A 116 10.10 2.59 -11.31
CA VAL A 116 10.27 1.65 -10.19
C VAL A 116 11.34 2.15 -9.24
N THR A 117 10.98 2.34 -7.99
CA THR A 117 11.91 2.61 -6.89
C THR A 117 12.07 1.37 -6.02
N ARG A 118 13.29 1.08 -5.59
CA ARG A 118 13.61 -0.05 -4.73
C ARG A 118 14.35 0.42 -3.50
N SER A 119 14.01 -0.15 -2.35
CA SER A 119 14.69 0.10 -1.08
C SER A 119 14.96 -1.23 -0.39
N LEU A 120 16.07 -1.31 0.34
CA LEU A 120 16.33 -2.42 1.26
C LEU A 120 15.65 -2.20 2.62
N SER A 121 14.96 -1.06 2.80
CA SER A 121 14.15 -0.79 3.98
C SER A 121 12.96 -1.75 4.01
N MET A 122 12.91 -2.56 5.06
CA MET A 122 11.82 -3.48 5.33
C MET A 122 11.01 -2.99 6.53
N PRO A 123 9.72 -3.32 6.59
CA PRO A 123 8.93 -3.18 7.81
C PRO A 123 9.68 -3.88 8.93
N GLY A 124 9.74 -3.26 10.13
CA GLY A 124 10.33 -3.91 11.29
C GLY A 124 9.83 -5.36 11.44
N ALA A 125 10.75 -6.30 11.69
CA ALA A 125 10.44 -7.73 11.76
C ALA A 125 9.27 -8.00 12.71
N ALA A 126 8.38 -8.94 12.37
CA ALA A 126 7.24 -9.23 13.23
C ALA A 126 7.68 -9.65 14.64
N LEU A 127 7.06 -9.10 15.68
CA LEU A 127 7.31 -9.51 17.07
C LEU A 127 6.24 -10.51 17.52
N ARG A 128 6.67 -11.64 18.09
CA ARG A 128 5.80 -12.50 18.88
C ARG A 128 5.78 -12.00 20.32
N ALA A 129 4.59 -11.68 20.84
CA ALA A 129 4.42 -11.20 22.21
C ALA A 129 3.25 -11.90 22.89
N ARG A 130 3.38 -12.11 24.21
CA ARG A 130 2.30 -12.65 25.05
C ARG A 130 1.41 -11.54 25.62
N THR A 131 2.00 -10.37 25.91
CA THR A 131 1.32 -9.22 26.50
C THR A 131 1.69 -7.95 25.74
N ALA A 132 0.90 -6.89 25.88
CA ALA A 132 1.19 -5.60 25.25
C ALA A 132 2.45 -4.95 25.83
N ASP A 133 2.74 -5.14 27.13
CA ASP A 133 3.94 -4.57 27.75
C ASP A 133 5.22 -5.18 27.16
N ASP A 134 5.27 -6.51 26.98
CA ASP A 134 6.38 -7.20 26.28
C ASP A 134 6.56 -6.68 24.84
N ALA A 135 5.45 -6.33 24.17
CA ALA A 135 5.49 -5.74 22.84
C ALA A 135 6.01 -4.29 22.82
N VAL A 136 5.60 -3.47 23.78
CA VAL A 136 6.03 -2.08 23.88
C VAL A 136 7.52 -2.00 24.14
N ASP A 137 8.01 -2.73 25.13
CA ASP A 137 9.38 -2.61 25.62
C ASP A 137 10.41 -3.12 24.60
N ARG A 138 10.03 -4.11 23.77
CA ARG A 138 10.98 -4.81 22.89
C ARG A 138 10.92 -4.40 21.42
N TYR A 139 9.86 -3.72 21.00
CA TYR A 139 9.58 -3.59 19.57
C TYR A 139 8.97 -2.26 19.16
N LEU A 140 7.94 -1.78 19.86
CA LEU A 140 7.18 -0.62 19.38
C LEU A 140 7.99 0.68 19.41
N ALA A 141 8.90 0.85 20.38
CA ALA A 141 9.78 2.02 20.43
C ALA A 141 10.70 2.11 19.21
N GLY A 142 11.26 0.98 18.76
CA GLY A 142 12.12 0.94 17.57
C GLY A 142 11.37 1.04 16.24
N LEU A 143 10.05 0.81 16.26
CA LEU A 143 9.19 0.87 15.08
C LEU A 143 8.70 2.30 14.75
N GLY A 144 8.91 3.27 15.64
CA GLY A 144 8.33 4.60 15.49
C GLY A 144 6.84 4.66 15.86
N TRP A 145 6.38 3.75 16.71
CA TRP A 145 5.03 3.81 17.28
C TRP A 145 4.92 5.00 18.26
N PRO A 146 3.81 5.77 18.27
CA PRO A 146 2.53 5.50 17.62
C PRO A 146 2.35 6.08 16.20
N ASP A 147 3.35 6.76 15.63
CA ASP A 147 3.25 7.34 14.28
C ASP A 147 3.15 6.24 13.20
N GLN A 148 3.93 5.17 13.36
CA GLN A 148 3.76 3.92 12.62
C GLN A 148 2.79 3.00 13.38
N ALA A 149 1.55 2.89 12.88
CA ALA A 149 0.56 1.99 13.45
C ALA A 149 0.98 0.51 13.30
N VAL A 150 0.37 -0.37 14.09
CA VAL A 150 0.59 -1.83 14.03
C VAL A 150 -0.68 -2.63 13.75
N VAL A 151 -0.48 -3.81 13.18
CA VAL A 151 -1.47 -4.88 13.02
C VAL A 151 -1.15 -6.00 14.01
N VAL A 152 -2.20 -6.56 14.62
CA VAL A 152 -2.09 -7.68 15.56
C VAL A 152 -2.90 -8.86 15.04
N VAL A 153 -2.25 -10.00 14.89
CA VAL A 153 -2.85 -11.27 14.45
C VAL A 153 -2.44 -12.42 15.38
N PRO A 154 -3.15 -13.56 15.38
CA PRO A 154 -2.70 -14.76 16.11
C PRO A 154 -1.36 -15.26 15.54
N ALA A 155 -0.41 -15.66 16.40
CA ALA A 155 0.90 -16.12 15.93
C ALA A 155 0.85 -17.48 15.20
N GLN A 156 -0.12 -18.32 15.57
CA GLN A 156 -0.45 -19.59 14.94
C GLN A 156 -1.97 -19.75 14.83
N GLY A 157 -2.43 -20.44 13.77
CA GLY A 157 -3.84 -20.57 13.43
C GLY A 157 -4.24 -19.72 12.24
N ASP A 158 -5.54 -19.48 12.07
CA ASP A 158 -6.07 -18.69 10.96
C ASP A 158 -5.61 -17.22 11.07
N ARG A 159 -4.75 -16.81 10.12
CA ARG A 159 -4.19 -15.45 10.03
C ARG A 159 -5.10 -14.48 9.26
N GLY A 160 -6.14 -14.98 8.58
CA GLY A 160 -7.12 -14.15 7.87
C GLY A 160 -7.98 -13.32 8.81
N ALA A 161 -8.11 -13.76 10.07
CA ALA A 161 -8.74 -13.02 11.15
C ALA A 161 -7.73 -12.08 11.85
N ALA A 162 -7.26 -11.05 11.15
CA ALA A 162 -6.51 -10.00 11.83
C ALA A 162 -7.38 -9.40 12.94
N VAL A 163 -6.95 -9.56 14.20
CA VAL A 163 -7.77 -9.22 15.37
C VAL A 163 -7.96 -7.72 15.49
N ALA A 164 -6.96 -6.93 15.09
CA ALA A 164 -7.08 -5.49 14.95
C ALA A 164 -5.97 -4.92 14.05
N LYS A 165 -6.31 -3.85 13.33
CA LYS A 165 -5.40 -3.11 12.43
C LYS A 165 -5.44 -1.61 12.79
N GLY A 166 -4.40 -0.84 12.46
CA GLY A 166 -4.35 0.60 12.71
C GLY A 166 -4.24 0.97 14.18
N ILE A 167 -3.52 0.17 14.97
CA ILE A 167 -3.42 0.37 16.42
C ILE A 167 -2.31 1.38 16.72
N THR A 168 -2.69 2.50 17.34
CA THR A 168 -1.80 3.61 17.70
C THR A 168 -1.90 3.99 19.20
N ASP A 169 -2.65 3.24 20.00
CA ASP A 169 -2.85 3.49 21.44
C ASP A 169 -2.69 2.21 22.29
N ARG A 170 -2.34 2.39 23.56
CA ARG A 170 -1.99 1.29 24.48
C ARG A 170 -3.18 0.39 24.81
N ASP A 171 -4.36 0.96 24.97
CA ASP A 171 -5.55 0.20 25.41
C ASP A 171 -6.01 -0.75 24.31
N ARG A 172 -6.07 -0.25 23.06
CA ARG A 172 -6.40 -1.09 21.90
C ARG A 172 -5.31 -2.12 21.65
N LEU A 173 -4.04 -1.79 21.89
CA LEU A 173 -2.94 -2.75 21.80
C LEU A 173 -3.12 -3.89 22.82
N ALA A 174 -3.37 -3.58 24.09
CA ALA A 174 -3.58 -4.57 25.15
C ALA A 174 -4.77 -5.49 24.83
N ALA A 175 -5.90 -4.91 24.41
CA ALA A 175 -7.07 -5.68 24.02
C ALA A 175 -6.79 -6.60 22.82
N ALA A 176 -6.13 -6.08 21.78
CA ALA A 176 -5.83 -6.84 20.58
C ALA A 176 -4.83 -7.97 20.83
N VAL A 177 -3.75 -7.72 21.58
CA VAL A 177 -2.76 -8.74 21.94
C VAL A 177 -3.41 -9.84 22.78
N GLY A 178 -4.19 -9.48 23.80
CA GLY A 178 -4.91 -10.47 24.62
C GLY A 178 -5.90 -11.30 23.81
N ALA A 179 -6.62 -10.69 22.87
CA ALA A 179 -7.54 -11.41 22.00
C ALA A 179 -6.83 -12.35 21.02
N ALA A 180 -5.75 -11.90 20.37
CA ALA A 180 -4.97 -12.72 19.45
C ALA A 180 -4.25 -13.88 20.16
N ALA A 181 -3.68 -13.63 21.34
CA ALA A 181 -3.01 -14.66 22.14
C ALA A 181 -3.98 -15.77 22.57
N ARG A 182 -5.23 -15.45 22.93
CA ARG A 182 -6.25 -16.44 23.34
C ARG A 182 -6.63 -17.41 22.22
N VAL A 183 -6.62 -16.95 20.98
CA VAL A 183 -7.03 -17.78 19.82
C VAL A 183 -5.82 -18.40 19.10
N SER A 184 -4.59 -18.02 19.47
CA SER A 184 -3.37 -18.62 18.95
C SER A 184 -3.05 -19.93 19.66
N ALA A 185 -2.68 -20.96 18.91
CA ALA A 185 -2.35 -22.28 19.46
C ALA A 185 -1.15 -22.25 20.44
N ASP A 186 -0.21 -21.33 20.24
CA ASP A 186 0.95 -21.14 21.11
C ASP A 186 0.76 -20.07 22.19
N GLY A 187 -0.43 -19.47 22.29
CA GLY A 187 -0.73 -18.43 23.27
C GLY A 187 -0.03 -17.09 23.02
N HIS A 188 0.43 -16.81 21.79
CA HIS A 188 1.08 -15.55 21.42
C HIS A 188 0.34 -14.79 20.34
N ALA A 189 0.43 -13.46 20.40
CA ALA A 189 0.09 -12.59 19.29
C ALA A 189 1.33 -12.34 18.41
N LEU A 190 1.12 -12.08 17.13
CA LEU A 190 2.11 -11.59 16.20
C LEU A 190 1.78 -10.14 15.87
N LEU A 191 2.73 -9.25 16.15
CA LEU A 191 2.66 -7.83 15.86
C LEU A 191 3.47 -7.53 14.60
N GLN A 192 2.90 -6.74 13.72
CA GLN A 192 3.54 -6.32 12.48
C GLN A 192 3.28 -4.84 12.23
N PRO A 193 4.18 -4.15 11.51
CA PRO A 193 3.92 -2.77 11.13
C PRO A 193 2.70 -2.72 10.22
N ASP A 194 1.84 -1.74 10.44
CA ASP A 194 0.70 -1.47 9.57
C ASP A 194 1.14 -0.63 8.38
N LEU A 195 1.45 -1.31 7.30
CA LEU A 195 2.03 -0.72 6.09
C LEU A 195 0.98 -0.14 5.14
N ARG A 196 -0.29 -0.13 5.55
CA ARG A 196 -1.34 0.55 4.82
C ARG A 196 -1.08 2.05 4.92
N ALA A 197 -1.20 2.76 3.79
CA ALA A 197 -1.06 4.20 3.76
C ALA A 197 -2.15 4.85 4.65
N HIS A 198 -1.77 5.32 5.84
CA HIS A 198 -2.63 6.11 6.72
C HIS A 198 -1.93 7.43 7.03
N ARG A 199 -2.63 8.52 6.71
CA ARG A 199 -2.26 9.95 6.83
C ARG A 199 -1.53 10.52 5.63
#